data_AF-A0A561TT03-F1
#
_entry.id   AF-A0A561TT03-F1
#
_cell.length_a   1.000
_cell.length_b   1.000
_cell.length_c   1.000
_cell.angle_alpha   90.00
_cell.angle_beta   90.00
_cell.angle_gamma   90.00
#
_symmetry.space_group_name_H-M   'P 1'
#
loop_
_entity.id
_entity.type
_entity.pdbx_description
1 polymer ?
#
loop_
_entity_poly.entity_id
_entity_poly.type
_entity_poly.pdbx_seq_one_letter_code
_entity_poly.pdbx_strand_id
1 'polypeptide(L)'
;MAVADPAALVGAISDQRAEHGVPHTASCRALGVSEAWYYKWRRRPAEPTDREVRRARLEERITHFFCRSGDTYGSPRITFDLWAEGWKVSVNTVAEIMAELGLQARKPPRRHRSLTRQGKRRGATSADSHGFAGSHRSDAHSDR
;
A
#
# COMPACT_ATOMS: atom_id res chain seq x y z
N MET A 1 -16.65 6.81 17.19
CA MET A 1 -17.92 6.05 17.32
C MET A 1 -17.61 4.63 16.89
N ALA A 2 -17.67 3.68 17.82
CA ALA A 2 -17.41 2.29 17.51
C ALA A 2 -18.43 1.84 16.45
N VAL A 3 -17.95 1.54 15.24
CA VAL A 3 -18.78 0.88 14.25
C VAL A 3 -19.02 -0.51 14.81
N ALA A 4 -20.22 -0.75 15.35
CA ALA A 4 -20.62 -2.06 15.82
C ALA A 4 -20.36 -3.09 14.73
N ASP A 5 -19.76 -4.23 15.10
CA ASP A 5 -19.46 -5.31 14.16
C ASP A 5 -20.76 -5.70 13.42
N PRO A 6 -20.79 -5.58 12.08
CA PRO A 6 -21.94 -5.98 11.28
C PRO A 6 -22.41 -7.40 11.57
N ALA A 7 -21.51 -8.32 11.89
CA ALA A 7 -21.85 -9.69 12.24
C ALA A 7 -22.63 -9.76 13.56
N ALA A 8 -22.21 -8.99 14.58
CA ALA A 8 -22.89 -8.93 15.87
C ALA A 8 -24.30 -8.32 15.75
N LEU A 9 -24.47 -7.28 14.93
CA LEU A 9 -25.78 -6.67 14.65
C LEU A 9 -26.73 -7.63 13.91
N VAL A 10 -26.21 -8.38 12.92
CA VAL A 10 -26.98 -9.40 12.20
C VAL A 10 -27.40 -10.54 13.14
N GLY A 11 -26.49 -10.97 14.02
CA GLY A 11 -26.76 -11.96 15.08
C GLY A 11 -27.91 -11.51 15.98
N ALA A 12 -27.78 -10.35 16.61
CA ALA A 12 -28.80 -9.80 17.50
C ALA A 12 -30.19 -9.68 16.85
N ILE A 13 -30.28 -9.27 15.57
CA ILE A 13 -31.55 -9.21 14.83
C ILE A 13 -32.14 -10.60 14.58
N SER A 14 -31.28 -11.59 14.30
CA SER A 14 -31.69 -12.97 14.06
C SER A 14 -32.13 -13.65 15.36
N ASP A 15 -31.43 -13.39 16.46
CA ASP A 15 -31.72 -13.92 17.80
C ASP A 15 -33.03 -13.37 18.34
N GLN A 16 -33.30 -12.07 18.18
CA GLN A 16 -34.59 -11.46 18.55
C GLN A 16 -35.78 -12.11 17.82
N ARG A 17 -35.58 -12.55 16.57
CA ARG A 17 -36.60 -13.30 15.85
C ARG A 17 -36.75 -14.72 16.38
N ALA A 18 -35.65 -15.38 16.72
CA ALA A 18 -35.63 -16.78 17.16
C ALA A 18 -36.13 -16.96 18.60
N GLU A 19 -35.73 -16.08 19.52
CA GLU A 19 -36.02 -16.17 20.95
C GLU A 19 -37.35 -15.51 21.33
N HIS A 20 -37.71 -14.42 20.66
CA HIS A 20 -38.84 -13.58 21.05
C HIS A 20 -39.91 -13.43 19.95
N GLY A 21 -39.72 -14.05 18.78
CA GLY A 21 -40.67 -13.95 17.67
C GLY A 21 -40.77 -12.55 17.06
N VAL A 22 -39.85 -11.64 17.40
CA VAL A 22 -39.91 -10.23 16.98
C VAL A 22 -39.64 -10.14 15.48
N PRO A 23 -40.47 -9.42 14.70
CA PRO A 23 -40.20 -9.21 13.27
C PRO A 23 -38.86 -8.49 13.05
N HIS A 24 -38.11 -8.90 12.02
CA HIS A 24 -36.83 -8.26 11.65
C HIS A 24 -36.96 -6.74 11.46
N THR A 25 -38.11 -6.28 10.97
CA THR A 25 -38.42 -4.85 10.77
C THR A 25 -38.45 -4.08 12.09
N ALA A 26 -38.99 -4.66 13.16
CA ALA A 26 -39.02 -4.06 14.49
C ALA A 26 -37.62 -4.01 15.11
N SER A 27 -36.86 -5.09 15.01
CA SER A 27 -35.47 -5.14 15.51
C SER A 27 -34.55 -4.19 14.74
N CYS A 28 -34.70 -4.09 13.41
CA CYS A 28 -33.94 -3.14 12.59
C CYS A 28 -34.22 -1.68 13.01
N ARG A 29 -35.49 -1.33 13.24
CA ARG A 29 -35.88 -0.01 13.73
C ARG A 29 -35.32 0.28 15.13
N ALA A 30 -35.38 -0.68 16.05
CA ALA A 30 -34.85 -0.54 17.40
C ALA A 30 -33.32 -0.30 17.41
N LEU A 31 -32.60 -0.93 16.48
CA LEU A 31 -31.15 -0.81 16.34
C LEU A 31 -30.71 0.34 15.39
N GLY A 32 -31.66 1.07 14.79
CA GLY A 32 -31.36 2.15 13.87
C GLY A 32 -30.74 1.71 12.53
N VAL A 33 -30.87 0.44 12.16
CA VAL A 33 -30.36 -0.10 10.88
C VAL A 33 -31.48 -0.23 9.86
N SER A 34 -31.14 -0.09 8.58
CA SER A 34 -32.11 -0.33 7.51
C SER A 34 -32.32 -1.82 7.26
N GLU A 35 -33.53 -2.22 6.86
CA GLU A 35 -33.83 -3.60 6.49
C GLU A 35 -32.96 -4.08 5.31
N ALA A 36 -32.69 -3.17 4.36
CA ALA A 36 -31.79 -3.44 3.23
C ALA A 36 -30.36 -3.74 3.69
N TRP A 37 -29.86 -3.07 4.74
CA TRP A 37 -28.58 -3.38 5.35
C TRP A 37 -28.60 -4.77 5.97
N TYR A 38 -29.65 -5.10 6.74
CA TYR A 38 -29.77 -6.41 7.37
C TYR A 38 -29.74 -7.55 6.34
N TYR A 39 -30.57 -7.48 5.28
CA TYR A 39 -30.58 -8.54 4.27
C TYR A 39 -29.27 -8.62 3.46
N LYS A 40 -28.58 -7.49 3.25
CA LYS A 40 -27.26 -7.45 2.61
C LYS A 40 -26.19 -8.14 3.45
N TRP A 41 -26.20 -7.92 4.76
CA TRP A 41 -25.18 -8.44 5.67
C TRP A 41 -25.51 -9.84 6.21
N ARG A 42 -26.79 -10.24 6.25
CA ARG A 42 -27.23 -11.58 6.66
C ARG A 42 -26.63 -12.71 5.80
N ARG A 43 -26.41 -12.45 4.51
CA ARG A 43 -25.84 -13.44 3.58
C ARG A 43 -24.34 -13.28 3.37
N ARG A 44 -23.72 -12.26 3.97
CA ARG A 44 -22.26 -12.16 3.93
C ARG A 44 -21.69 -13.31 4.76
N PRO A 45 -20.73 -14.07 4.22
CA PRO A 45 -20.00 -15.03 5.04
C PRO A 45 -19.40 -14.28 6.24
N ALA A 46 -19.43 -14.91 7.42
CA ALA A 46 -18.76 -14.39 8.61
C ALA A 46 -17.24 -14.28 8.38
N GLU A 47 -16.73 -15.04 7.41
CA GLU A 47 -15.34 -14.99 6.98
C GLU A 47 -15.08 -13.81 6.02
N PRO A 48 -14.01 -13.03 6.26
CA PRO A 48 -13.61 -11.96 5.37
C PRO A 48 -13.32 -12.52 3.98
N THR A 49 -13.75 -11.78 2.96
CA THR A 49 -13.48 -12.19 1.57
C THR A 49 -11.97 -12.17 1.32
N ASP A 50 -11.45 -13.00 0.40
CA ASP A 50 -10.02 -13.00 0.01
C ASP A 50 -9.47 -11.58 -0.27
N ARG A 51 -10.31 -10.71 -0.84
CA ARG A 51 -9.98 -9.31 -1.09
C ARG A 51 -9.79 -8.50 0.20
N GLU A 52 -10.64 -8.71 1.20
CA GLU A 52 -10.57 -8.05 2.52
C GLU A 52 -9.35 -8.56 3.29
N VAL A 53 -9.08 -9.87 3.25
CA VAL A 53 -7.86 -10.47 3.82
C VAL A 53 -6.61 -9.90 3.15
N ARG A 54 -6.58 -9.85 1.82
CA ARG A 54 -5.45 -9.27 1.07
C ARG A 54 -5.24 -7.79 1.42
N ARG A 55 -6.32 -7.03 1.59
CA ARG A 55 -6.25 -5.62 1.99
C ARG A 55 -5.68 -5.47 3.40
N ALA A 56 -6.16 -6.24 4.36
CA ALA A 56 -5.65 -6.23 5.73
C ALA A 56 -4.14 -6.57 5.79
N ARG A 57 -3.70 -7.58 5.02
CA ARG A 57 -2.28 -7.92 4.90
C ARG A 57 -1.46 -6.78 4.28
N LEU A 58 -2.02 -6.08 3.30
CA LEU A 58 -1.35 -4.94 2.67
C LEU A 58 -1.23 -3.75 3.65
N GLU A 59 -2.28 -3.47 4.42
CA GLU A 59 -2.30 -2.44 5.47
C GLU A 59 -1.25 -2.72 6.56
N GLU A 60 -1.17 -3.95 7.03
CA GLU A 60 -0.15 -4.40 7.98
C GLU A 60 1.26 -4.17 7.43
N ARG A 61 1.47 -4.51 6.16
CA ARG A 61 2.79 -4.36 5.53
C ARG A 61 3.20 -2.92 5.29
N ILE A 62 2.26 -2.07 4.87
CA ILE A 62 2.48 -0.62 4.75
C ILE A 62 2.87 -0.04 6.11
N THR A 63 2.16 -0.41 7.16
CA THR A 63 2.45 0.04 8.54
C THR A 63 3.83 -0.43 8.99
N HIS A 64 4.19 -1.69 8.71
CA HIS A 64 5.51 -2.23 9.02
C HIS A 64 6.65 -1.42 8.38
N PHE A 65 6.57 -1.15 7.07
CA PHE A 65 7.60 -0.38 6.37
C PHE A 65 7.62 1.09 6.83
N PHE A 66 6.46 1.68 7.08
CA PHE A 66 6.36 3.04 7.60
C PHE A 66 7.06 3.18 8.96
N CYS A 67 6.73 2.31 9.93
CA CYS A 67 7.33 2.30 11.26
C CYS A 67 8.84 2.00 11.21
N ARG A 68 9.26 1.04 10.38
CA ARG A 68 10.68 0.72 10.19
C ARG A 68 11.49 1.90 9.64
N SER A 69 10.86 2.76 8.84
CA SER A 69 11.49 3.95 8.26
C SER A 69 11.54 5.17 9.19
N GLY A 70 10.99 5.07 10.41
CA GLY A 70 10.89 6.19 11.35
C GLY A 70 9.99 7.32 10.82
N ASP A 71 8.82 6.96 10.28
CA ASP A 71 7.81 7.88 9.72
C ASP A 71 8.31 8.76 8.57
N THR A 72 9.45 8.44 7.95
CA THR A 72 10.06 9.31 6.93
C THR A 72 9.58 8.96 5.53
N TYR A 73 9.17 7.71 5.30
CA TYR A 73 8.84 7.24 3.96
C TYR A 73 7.38 7.56 3.61
N GLY A 74 7.19 8.17 2.44
CA GLY A 74 5.88 8.34 1.83
C GLY A 74 5.50 7.19 0.91
N SER A 75 4.31 7.27 0.32
CA SER A 75 3.73 6.23 -0.55
C SER A 75 4.65 5.75 -1.68
N PRO A 76 5.50 6.58 -2.34
CA PRO A 76 6.36 6.07 -3.41
C PRO A 76 7.45 5.13 -2.88
N ARG A 77 8.09 5.47 -1.75
CA ARG A 77 9.17 4.65 -1.17
C ARG A 77 8.65 3.33 -0.62
N ILE A 78 7.53 3.39 0.09
CA ILE A 78 6.86 2.19 0.62
C ILE A 78 6.41 1.28 -0.53
N THR A 79 5.96 1.85 -1.66
CA THR A 79 5.58 1.06 -2.84
C THR A 79 6.77 0.28 -3.41
N PHE A 80 7.96 0.89 -3.48
CA PHE A 80 9.16 0.17 -3.91
C PHE A 80 9.53 -0.97 -2.97
N ASP A 81 9.44 -0.74 -1.65
CA ASP A 81 9.70 -1.79 -0.64
C ASP A 81 8.69 -2.94 -0.77
N LEU A 82 7.41 -2.63 -1.02
CA LEU A 82 6.36 -3.61 -1.28
C LEU A 82 6.62 -4.41 -2.56
N TRP A 83 7.09 -3.75 -3.63
CA TRP A 83 7.45 -4.44 -4.88
C TRP A 83 8.64 -5.37 -4.71
N ALA A 84 9.64 -4.96 -3.91
CA ALA A 84 10.79 -5.80 -3.58
C ALA A 84 10.39 -7.07 -2.82
N GLU A 85 9.30 -7.00 -2.05
CA GLU A 85 8.70 -8.14 -1.35
C GLU A 85 7.72 -8.94 -2.23
N GLY A 86 7.49 -8.54 -3.48
CA GLY A 86 6.66 -9.26 -4.46
C GLY A 86 5.20 -8.81 -4.51
N TRP A 87 4.81 -7.75 -3.81
CA TRP A 87 3.47 -7.19 -3.90
C TRP A 87 3.30 -6.43 -5.23
N LYS A 88 2.17 -6.68 -5.91
CA LYS A 88 1.77 -5.91 -7.10
C LYS A 88 0.70 -4.91 -6.72
N VAL A 89 1.11 -3.70 -6.35
CA VAL A 89 0.22 -2.60 -5.93
C VAL A 89 0.63 -1.27 -6.56
N SER A 90 -0.32 -0.38 -6.78
CA SER A 90 -0.04 0.95 -7.31
C SER A 90 0.32 1.93 -6.19
N VAL A 91 1.08 2.97 -6.52
CA VAL A 91 1.39 4.05 -5.56
C VAL A 91 0.13 4.74 -5.06
N ASN A 92 -0.90 4.87 -5.90
CA ASN A 92 -2.17 5.49 -5.51
C ASN A 92 -2.90 4.63 -4.46
N THR A 93 -2.94 3.31 -4.65
CA THR A 93 -3.53 2.39 -3.66
C THR A 93 -2.81 2.48 -2.32
N VAL A 94 -1.49 2.57 -2.33
CA VAL A 94 -0.70 2.74 -1.10
C VAL A 94 -0.99 4.11 -0.47
N ALA A 95 -1.11 5.17 -1.26
CA ALA A 95 -1.43 6.50 -0.78
C ALA A 95 -2.83 6.58 -0.13
N GLU A 96 -3.84 5.96 -0.74
CA GLU A 96 -5.19 5.86 -0.19
C GLU A 96 -5.18 5.13 1.16
N ILE A 97 -4.50 3.97 1.24
CA ILE A 97 -4.38 3.22 2.49
C ILE A 97 -3.63 4.02 3.56
N MET A 98 -2.54 4.69 3.20
CA MET A 98 -1.83 5.56 4.15
C MET A 98 -2.72 6.69 4.66
N ALA A 99 -3.55 7.28 3.79
CA ALA A 99 -4.48 8.34 4.18
C ALA A 99 -5.59 7.83 5.11
N GLU A 100 -6.16 6.66 4.83
CA GLU A 100 -7.14 6.00 5.70
C GLU A 100 -6.56 5.66 7.09
N LEU A 101 -5.30 5.22 7.14
CA LEU A 101 -4.57 4.92 8.38
C LEU A 101 -4.00 6.17 9.08
N GLY A 102 -4.14 7.36 8.47
CA GLY A 102 -3.59 8.60 9.02
C GLY A 102 -2.05 8.67 9.01
N LEU A 103 -1.38 7.82 8.23
CA LEU A 103 0.08 7.77 8.12
C LEU A 103 0.59 8.88 7.21
N GLN A 104 1.24 9.90 7.81
CA GLN A 104 1.86 10.99 7.07
C GLN A 104 3.37 10.97 7.24
N ALA A 105 4.07 10.91 6.11
CA ALA A 105 5.53 11.02 6.11
C ALA A 105 5.98 12.38 6.65
N ARG A 106 6.92 12.37 7.58
CA ARG A 106 7.58 13.58 8.09
C ARG A 106 8.28 14.30 6.95
N LYS A 107 7.87 15.54 6.68
CA LYS A 107 8.54 16.38 5.69
C LYS A 107 9.93 16.73 6.21
N PRO A 108 11.02 16.46 5.45
CA PRO A 108 12.34 16.93 5.84
C PRO A 108 12.31 18.47 5.90
N PRO A 109 13.08 19.08 6.81
CA PRO A 109 13.15 20.53 6.91
C PRO A 109 13.56 21.12 5.56
N ARG A 110 12.89 22.21 5.14
CA ARG A 110 13.22 22.91 3.89
C ARG A 110 14.68 23.32 3.96
N ARG A 111 15.51 22.74 3.09
CA ARG A 111 16.92 23.12 2.98
C ARG A 111 16.95 24.56 2.45
N HIS A 112 17.29 25.52 3.31
CA HIS A 112 17.53 26.89 2.86
C HIS A 112 18.67 26.86 1.84
N ARG A 113 18.42 27.37 0.63
CA ARG A 113 19.48 27.59 -0.36
C ARG A 113 20.45 28.59 0.26
N SER A 114 21.69 28.18 0.50
CA SER A 114 22.75 29.14 0.79
C SER A 114 22.86 30.10 -0.38
N LEU A 115 22.82 31.41 -0.13
CA LEU A 115 23.03 32.45 -1.14
C LEU A 115 24.45 32.39 -1.73
N THR A 116 25.37 31.72 -1.04
CA THR A 116 26.71 31.42 -1.53
C THR A 116 26.64 30.34 -2.61
N ARG A 117 26.75 30.79 -3.87
CA ARG A 117 27.08 29.93 -5.01
C ARG A 117 28.49 29.38 -4.78
N GLN A 118 28.61 28.13 -4.35
CA GLN A 118 29.92 27.47 -4.36
C GLN A 118 30.42 27.44 -5.81
N GLY A 119 31.55 28.10 -6.06
CA GLY A 119 32.16 28.18 -7.37
C GLY A 119 32.39 26.77 -7.92
N LYS A 120 31.99 26.56 -9.18
CA LYS A 120 32.22 25.32 -9.93
C LYS A 120 33.73 25.02 -9.91
N ARG A 121 34.18 24.07 -9.07
CA ARG A 121 35.53 23.51 -9.21
C ARG A 121 35.55 22.80 -10.57
N ARG A 122 36.41 23.27 -11.49
CA ARG A 122 36.66 22.56 -12.76
C ARG A 122 37.29 21.23 -12.38
N GLY A 123 36.65 20.12 -12.75
CA GLY A 123 37.22 18.79 -12.57
C GLY A 123 38.55 18.71 -13.31
N ALA A 124 39.59 18.25 -12.63
CA ALA A 124 40.87 17.96 -13.25
C ALA A 124 40.67 16.81 -14.26
N THR A 125 41.06 17.04 -15.51
CA THR A 125 41.23 15.99 -16.51
C THR A 125 42.50 15.22 -16.15
N SER A 126 42.38 13.98 -15.65
CA SER A 126 43.50 13.03 -15.68
C SER A 126 43.44 12.28 -17.01
N ALA A 127 44.48 12.47 -17.82
CA ALA A 127 44.73 11.71 -19.02
C ALA A 127 45.33 10.35 -18.62
N ASP A 128 44.65 9.25 -18.94
CA ASP A 128 45.25 7.93 -18.94
C ASP A 128 45.14 7.33 -20.35
N SER A 129 46.24 7.47 -21.07
CA SER A 129 46.51 6.83 -22.35
C SER A 129 47.08 5.43 -22.14
N HIS A 130 46.27 4.40 -22.38
CA HIS A 130 46.70 3.06 -22.76
C HIS A 130 45.82 2.69 -23.97
N GLY A 131 46.29 2.70 -25.21
CA GLY A 131 47.40 1.90 -25.71
C GLY A 131 46.85 0.67 -26.44
N PHE A 132 45.99 0.86 -27.46
CA PHE A 132 45.44 -0.24 -28.26
C PHE A 132 46.37 -0.48 -29.46
N ALA A 133 47.33 -1.40 -29.29
CA ALA A 133 48.14 -1.92 -30.38
C ALA A 133 47.34 -2.99 -31.14
N GLY A 134 47.17 -2.79 -32.45
CA GLY A 134 46.47 -3.72 -33.32
C GLY A 134 47.34 -4.87 -33.82
N SER A 135 46.68 -5.94 -34.25
CA SER A 135 47.18 -6.89 -35.26
C SER A 135 45.94 -7.56 -35.88
N HIS A 136 45.55 -7.19 -37.09
CA HIS A 136 45.97 -7.75 -38.37
C HIS A 136 45.06 -8.88 -38.84
N ARG A 137 44.48 -8.66 -40.03
CA ARG A 137 43.64 -9.55 -40.83
C ARG A 137 44.40 -10.83 -41.20
N SER A 138 43.67 -11.91 -41.47
CA SER A 138 43.72 -12.62 -42.76
C SER A 138 42.44 -13.44 -42.98
N ASP A 139 41.96 -13.37 -44.21
CA ASP A 139 40.85 -14.10 -44.83
C ASP A 139 41.14 -15.60 -45.07
N ALA A 140 40.07 -16.41 -45.15
CA ALA A 140 39.86 -17.52 -46.12
C ALA A 140 38.54 -18.24 -45.75
N HIS A 141 37.47 -18.20 -46.56
CA HIS A 141 37.16 -19.09 -47.69
C HIS A 141 37.17 -20.60 -47.37
N SER A 142 35.99 -21.24 -47.43
CA SER A 142 35.60 -22.28 -48.43
C SER A 142 34.67 -23.36 -47.84
N ASP A 143 33.59 -23.65 -48.60
CA ASP A 143 32.81 -24.90 -48.74
C ASP A 143 32.46 -25.74 -47.48
N ARG A 144 31.22 -26.17 -47.28
CA ARG A 144 30.41 -26.96 -48.22
C ARG A 144 29.00 -27.14 -47.65
#